data_AF-A0A3M1CU24-F1
#
_entry.id   AF-A0A3M1CU24-F1
#
_cell.length_a   1.000
_cell.length_b   1.000
_cell.length_c   1.000
_cell.angle_alpha   90.00
_cell.angle_beta   90.00
_cell.angle_gamma   90.00
#
_symmetry.space_group_name_H-M   'P 1'
#
loop_
_entity.id
_entity.type
_entity.pdbx_description
1 polymer ?
#
loop_
_entity_poly.entity_id
_entity_poly.type
_entity_poly.pdbx_seq_one_letter_code
_entity_poly.pdbx_strand_id
1 'polypeptide(L)' 'DTTDIADLTLLIDHLFIELTPLDCPDEANIDGDPYGIVDIADLMSLIDYLYLSHTDPAPCQ' A
#
# COMPACT_ATOMS: atom_id res chain seq x y z
N ASP A 1 -13.26 -2.69 1.24
CA ASP A 1 -12.99 -1.24 1.22
C ASP A 1 -13.03 -0.71 -0.21
N THR A 2 -12.99 0.60 -0.42
CA THR A 2 -12.68 1.19 -1.75
C THR A 2 -11.30 1.80 -1.69
N THR A 3 -10.38 1.30 -2.51
CA THR A 3 -9.02 1.82 -2.57
C THR A 3 -8.99 3.19 -3.24
N ASP A 4 -8.47 4.21 -2.55
CA ASP A 4 -8.38 5.58 -3.03
C ASP A 4 -7.14 6.34 -2.51
N ILE A 5 -7.14 7.67 -2.65
CA ILE A 5 -6.01 8.53 -2.26
C ILE A 5 -5.79 8.59 -0.73
N ALA A 6 -6.81 8.28 0.06
CA ALA A 6 -6.70 8.21 1.51
C ALA A 6 -5.75 7.06 1.91
N ASP A 7 -5.84 5.91 1.24
CA ASP A 7 -4.93 4.77 1.47
C ASP A 7 -3.49 5.14 1.14
N LEU A 8 -3.29 5.88 0.04
CA LEU A 8 -1.96 6.37 -0.33
C LEU A 8 -1.39 7.33 0.73
N THR A 9 -2.23 8.21 1.26
CA THR A 9 -1.83 9.16 2.31
C THR A 9 -1.48 8.43 3.61
N LEU A 10 -2.26 7.41 3.95
CA LEU A 10 -2.07 6.57 5.13
C LEU A 10 -0.77 5.75 5.03
N LEU A 11 -0.48 5.17 3.86
CA LEU A 11 0.76 4.44 3.61
C LEU A 11 2.00 5.36 3.65
N ILE A 12 1.89 6.59 3.15
CA ILE A 12 2.96 7.60 3.28
C ILE A 12 3.22 7.93 4.76
N ASP A 13 2.16 8.12 5.54
CA ASP A 13 2.28 8.44 6.96
C ASP A 13 2.99 7.32 7.73
N HIS A 14 2.57 6.08 7.49
CA HIS A 14 3.15 4.87 8.06
C HIS A 14 4.63 4.69 7.70
N LEU A 15 5.05 5.02 6.47
CA LEU A 15 6.41 4.76 6.01
C LEU A 15 7.39 5.90 6.30
N PHE A 16 6.94 7.17 6.32
CA PHE A 16 7.85 8.31 6.23
C PHE A 16 7.59 9.47 7.20
N ILE A 17 6.38 9.61 7.74
CA ILE A 17 6.00 10.81 8.51
C ILE A 17 5.90 10.49 10.00
N GLU A 18 4.77 9.93 10.45
CA GLU A 18 4.53 9.65 11.87
C GLU A 18 4.86 8.20 12.25
N LEU A 19 5.04 7.32 11.27
CA LEU A 19 5.23 5.88 11.46
C LEU A 19 4.05 5.25 12.22
N THR A 20 2.85 5.78 11.97
CA THR A 20 1.62 5.31 12.60
C THR A 20 1.41 3.84 12.24
N PRO A 21 1.15 2.95 13.22
CA PRO A 21 0.86 1.55 12.94
C PRO A 21 -0.37 1.40 12.03
N LEU A 22 -0.28 0.50 11.05
CA LEU A 22 -1.39 0.17 10.17
C LEU A 22 -2.42 -0.70 10.92
N ASP A 23 -3.71 -0.44 10.67
CA ASP A 23 -4.78 -1.26 11.22
C ASP A 23 -4.78 -2.68 10.63
N CYS A 24 -4.41 -2.82 9.35
CA CYS A 24 -4.34 -4.08 8.60
C CYS A 24 -3.06 -4.13 7.74
N PRO A 25 -1.91 -4.57 8.28
CA PRO A 25 -0.64 -4.63 7.56
C PRO A 25 -0.70 -5.50 6.30
N ASP A 26 -1.46 -6.60 6.35
CA ASP A 26 -1.64 -7.55 5.25
C ASP A 26 -2.33 -6.91 4.02
N GLU A 27 -3.11 -5.83 4.22
CA GLU A 27 -3.72 -5.06 3.12
C GLU A 27 -2.76 -4.03 2.52
N ALA A 28 -1.70 -3.66 3.26
CA ALA A 28 -0.71 -2.70 2.81
C ALA A 28 0.46 -3.34 2.04
N ASN A 29 0.53 -4.67 1.98
CA ASN A 29 1.42 -5.43 1.09
C ASN A 29 0.83 -5.50 -0.33
N ILE A 30 0.77 -4.33 -0.98
CA ILE A 30 0.16 -4.08 -2.29
C ILE A 30 0.95 -4.78 -3.41
N ASP A 31 2.29 -4.81 -3.31
CA ASP A 31 3.15 -5.42 -4.33
C ASP A 31 3.23 -6.96 -4.20
N GLY A 32 2.83 -7.45 -3.04
CA GLY A 32 2.72 -8.85 -2.70
C GLY A 32 4.04 -9.51 -2.32
N ASP A 33 4.92 -8.78 -1.65
CA ASP A 33 6.16 -9.28 -1.07
C ASP A 33 5.93 -10.56 -0.25
N PRO A 34 6.65 -11.66 -0.54
CA PRO A 34 6.45 -12.96 0.09
C PRO A 34 6.85 -13.00 1.57
N TYR A 35 7.49 -11.95 2.08
CA TYR A 35 7.84 -11.79 3.49
C TYR A 35 6.87 -10.86 4.23
N GLY A 36 5.86 -10.30 3.55
CA GLY A 36 4.89 -9.38 4.14
C GLY A 36 5.50 -8.02 4.49
N ILE A 37 6.57 -7.63 3.81
CA ILE A 37 7.26 -6.37 4.10
C ILE A 37 6.51 -5.24 3.41
N VAL A 38 5.98 -4.31 4.21
CA VAL A 38 5.38 -3.07 3.72
C VAL A 38 6.47 -2.02 3.56
N ASP A 39 6.74 -1.61 2.32
CA ASP A 39 7.75 -0.60 2.00
C ASP A 39 7.39 0.31 0.80
N ILE A 40 8.39 0.95 0.21
CA ILE A 40 8.19 1.88 -0.92
C ILE A 40 7.66 1.18 -2.18
N ALA A 41 7.89 -0.12 -2.35
CA ALA A 41 7.40 -0.91 -3.46
C ALA A 41 5.86 -0.99 -3.44
N ASP A 42 5.26 -1.11 -2.24
CA ASP A 42 3.80 -1.06 -2.08
C ASP A 42 3.24 0.30 -2.47
N LEU A 43 3.91 1.37 -2.07
CA LEU A 43 3.51 2.72 -2.43
C LEU A 43 3.58 2.94 -3.94
N MET A 44 4.62 2.44 -4.61
CA MET A 44 4.73 2.51 -6.07
C MET A 44 3.63 1.69 -6.76
N SER A 45 3.31 0.52 -6.23
CA SER A 45 2.24 -0.36 -6.74
C SER A 45 0.85 0.27 -6.56
N LEU A 46 0.62 0.93 -5.42
CA LEU A 46 -0.63 1.65 -5.16
C LEU A 46 -0.79 2.87 -6.09
N ILE A 47 0.30 3.59 -6.38
CA ILE A 47 0.29 4.68 -7.37
C ILE A 47 -0.02 4.13 -8.77
N ASP A 48 0.57 2.98 -9.13
CA ASP A 48 0.34 2.35 -10.43
C ASP A 48 -1.13 1.94 -10.62
N TYR A 49 -1.73 1.35 -9.59
CA TYR A 49 -3.15 1.01 -9.54
C TYR A 49 -4.05 2.26 -9.66
N LEU A 50 -3.76 3.33 -8.91
CA LEU A 50 -4.64 4.50 -8.85
C LEU A 50 -4.53 5.44 -10.07
N TYR A 51 -3.35 5.57 -10.68
CA TYR A 51 -3.08 6.69 -11.61
C TYR A 51 -2.36 6.31 -12.91
N LEU A 52 -1.79 5.12 -13.04
CA LEU A 52 -0.96 4.78 -14.20
C LEU A 52 -1.58 3.65 -15.03
N SER A 53 -1.32 2.40 -14.67
CA SER A 53 -1.74 1.24 -15.46
C SER A 53 -3.09 0.68 -15.01
N HIS A 54 -3.51 0.96 -13.77
CA HIS A 54 -4.64 0.32 -13.11
C HIS A 54 -4.49 -1.20 -13.02
N THR A 55 -3.24 -1.68 -12.87
CA THR A 55 -2.97 -3.09 -12.57
C THR A 55 -3.49 -3.40 -11.17
N ASP A 56 -4.33 -4.43 -11.07
CA ASP A 56 -4.89 -4.84 -9.78
C ASP A 56 -3.76 -5.21 -8.79
N PRO A 57 -3.86 -4.76 -7.53
CA PRO A 57 -2.87 -5.06 -6.51
C PRO A 57 -2.90 -6.54 -6.11
N ALA A 58 -1.86 -6.98 -5.41
CA ALA A 58 -1.82 -8.31 -4.83
C ALA A 58 -3.01 -8.52 -3.87
N PRO A 59 -3.53 -9.76 -3.74
CA PRO A 59 -4.49 -10.08 -2.71
C PRO A 59 -3.86 -9.91 -1.33
N CYS A 60 -4.67 -9.55 -0.33
CA CYS A 60 -4.24 -9.37 1.06
C CYS A 60 -3.48 -10.61 1.57
N GLN A 61 -2.28 -10.42 2.13
CA GLN A 61 -1.41 -11.51 2.58
C GLN A 61 -0.43 -11.11 3.68
#